data_AF-A0A9Q1EU30-F1
#
_entry.id   AF-A0A9Q1EU30-F1
#
_cell.length_a   1.000
_cell.length_b   1.000
_cell.length_c   1.000
_cell.angle_alpha   90.00
_cell.angle_beta   90.00
_cell.angle_gamma   90.00
#
_symmetry.space_group_name_H-M   'P 1'
#
loop_
_entity.id
_entity.type
_entity.pdbx_description
1 polymer ?
#
loop_
_entity_poly.entity_id
_entity_poly.type
_entity_poly.pdbx_seq_one_letter_code
_entity_poly.pdbx_strand_id
1 'polypeptide(L)'
;MTDIRRSLLRRDALSAAKEVLYHLDIHFSNQLQNTAAPVVDNGSVELVEEFVFNMPKHRSMQGKKMTSLQELQLLEITCSYFQEQGKDSLRQIIFSALFSPQSNVADDRRMAMLGKLVSMAVAVCRVPVLECAASWLQRSPASHCTRLAKVLVDDYCSWAPGPAHALRDIVTISPRFCSQFITAVTTLYDLSSDDLIPSSDLLKMVVTWVHDNPHLTLLTFLSAPIPSSHPPGALDSTPLLGLIRWCVKSPLAYKRHRKPLLAPSLGATLALGPAEEDRVGGSLYSMLHLSVLQILVSLRADLAEQHLYGARGGAVTRARGQARRRPGLPGGRAEPRRRCCGNRALLEQAGAGPAGCHGSGGVAVLQRGPEVPLLQTAIQ
;
A
#
# COMPACT_ATOMS: atom_id res chain seq x y z
N MET A 1 15.21 8.18 24.00
CA MET A 1 15.49 8.77 22.66
C MET A 1 16.47 9.95 22.70
N THR A 2 16.50 10.78 23.75
CA THR A 2 17.40 11.95 23.85
C THR A 2 18.88 11.57 23.86
N ASP A 3 19.27 10.48 24.53
CA ASP A 3 20.67 10.02 24.55
C ASP A 3 21.13 9.48 23.19
N ILE A 4 20.27 8.73 22.50
CA ILE A 4 20.49 8.25 21.13
C ILE A 4 20.70 9.44 20.19
N ARG A 5 19.81 10.44 20.26
CA ARG A 5 19.93 11.66 19.45
C ARG A 5 21.27 12.37 19.65
N ARG A 6 21.76 12.50 20.90
CA ARG A 6 23.08 13.11 21.17
C ARG A 6 24.24 12.33 20.58
N SER A 7 24.17 11.00 20.56
CA SER A 7 25.15 10.13 19.91
C SER A 7 25.17 10.33 18.40
N LEU A 8 23.98 10.40 17.78
CA LEU A 8 23.81 10.54 16.33
C LEU A 8 24.29 11.90 15.79
N LEU A 9 24.12 12.99 16.56
CA LEU A 9 24.56 14.34 16.16
C LEU A 9 26.07 14.47 15.91
N ARG A 10 26.89 13.54 16.44
CA ARG A 10 28.35 13.54 16.26
C ARG A 10 28.82 12.78 15.02
N ARG A 11 27.90 12.12 14.31
CA ARG A 11 28.21 11.25 13.17
C ARG A 11 27.96 11.95 11.84
N ASP A 12 28.59 11.46 10.78
CA ASP A 12 28.18 11.81 9.43
C ASP A 12 26.77 11.27 9.12
N ALA A 13 26.12 11.85 8.11
CA ALA A 13 24.72 11.55 7.79
C ALA A 13 24.44 10.07 7.50
N LEU A 14 25.35 9.37 6.80
CA LEU A 14 25.14 7.97 6.42
C LEU A 14 25.37 7.04 7.61
N SER A 15 26.40 7.30 8.41
CA SER A 15 26.64 6.57 9.66
C SER A 15 25.54 6.80 10.69
N ALA A 16 24.96 8.01 10.74
CA ALA A 16 23.81 8.30 11.58
C ALA A 16 22.57 7.52 11.11
N ALA A 17 22.27 7.49 9.80
CA ALA A 17 21.15 6.73 9.25
C ALA A 17 21.27 5.22 9.52
N LYS A 18 22.47 4.64 9.33
CA LYS A 18 22.75 3.23 9.68
C LYS A 18 22.45 2.94 11.15
N GLU A 19 22.93 3.80 12.05
CA GLU A 19 22.73 3.63 13.49
C GLU A 19 21.26 3.80 13.90
N VAL A 20 20.51 4.68 13.23
CA VAL A 20 19.06 4.79 13.42
C VAL A 20 18.37 3.47 13.05
N LEU A 21 18.67 2.89 11.89
CA LEU A 21 18.11 1.60 11.50
C LEU A 21 18.43 0.51 12.53
N TYR A 22 19.67 0.46 13.02
CA TYR A 22 20.09 -0.47 14.06
C TYR A 22 19.32 -0.27 15.39
N HIS A 23 19.13 0.97 15.84
CA HIS A 23 18.36 1.23 17.04
C HIS A 23 16.87 0.92 16.88
N LEU A 24 16.28 1.22 15.72
CA LEU A 24 14.89 0.85 15.42
C LEU A 24 14.72 -0.67 15.38
N ASP A 25 15.70 -1.39 14.83
CA ASP A 25 15.74 -2.85 14.83
C ASP A 25 15.64 -3.42 16.23
N ILE A 26 16.51 -2.99 17.14
CA ILE A 26 16.51 -3.44 18.54
C ILE A 26 15.18 -3.06 19.21
N HIS A 27 14.73 -1.82 19.02
CA HIS A 27 13.51 -1.31 19.64
C HIS A 27 12.28 -2.12 19.23
N PHE A 28 12.07 -2.30 17.93
CA PHE A 28 10.92 -3.02 17.40
C PHE A 28 11.03 -4.54 17.57
N SER A 29 12.24 -5.11 17.54
CA SER A 29 12.46 -6.51 17.91
C SER A 29 12.00 -6.78 19.34
N ASN A 30 12.37 -5.91 20.28
CA ASN A 30 11.92 -6.01 21.67
C ASN A 30 10.41 -5.78 21.80
N GLN A 31 9.84 -4.82 21.06
CA GLN A 31 8.40 -4.55 21.10
C GLN A 31 7.58 -5.73 20.57
N LEU A 32 8.01 -6.36 19.47
CA LEU A 32 7.36 -7.54 18.88
C LEU A 32 7.38 -8.77 19.80
N GLN A 33 8.37 -8.88 20.67
CA GLN A 33 8.45 -9.96 21.65
C GLN A 33 7.52 -9.72 22.86
N ASN A 34 7.30 -8.46 23.23
CA ASN A 34 6.62 -8.09 24.47
C ASN A 34 5.16 -7.63 24.28
N THR A 35 4.76 -7.28 23.05
CA THR A 35 3.45 -6.67 22.76
C THR A 35 2.80 -7.31 21.54
N ALA A 36 1.50 -7.63 21.63
CA ALA A 36 0.74 -8.28 20.55
C ALA A 36 0.51 -7.39 19.31
N ALA A 37 0.52 -6.06 19.46
CA ALA A 37 0.36 -5.10 18.38
C ALA A 37 1.46 -4.04 18.47
N PRO A 38 2.53 -4.15 17.66
CA PRO A 38 3.62 -3.20 17.69
C PRO A 38 3.18 -1.90 16.99
N VAL A 39 3.45 -0.76 17.63
CA VAL A 39 3.05 0.57 17.15
C VAL A 39 4.30 1.42 16.98
N VAL A 40 4.37 2.10 15.84
CA VAL A 40 5.41 3.10 15.59
C VAL A 40 5.13 4.31 16.47
N ASP A 41 6.03 4.61 17.40
CA ASP A 41 5.95 5.77 18.28
C ASP A 41 6.48 7.04 17.59
N ASN A 42 6.01 8.20 18.07
CA ASN A 42 6.46 9.50 17.54
C ASN A 42 7.97 9.71 17.67
N GLY A 43 8.62 9.18 18.71
CA GLY A 43 10.07 9.32 18.90
C GLY A 43 10.87 8.64 17.78
N SER A 44 10.43 7.46 17.35
CA SER A 44 10.99 6.75 16.21
C SER A 44 10.83 7.54 14.90
N VAL A 45 9.64 8.11 14.65
CA VAL A 45 9.39 8.94 13.45
C VAL A 45 10.29 10.18 13.44
N GLU A 46 10.46 10.84 14.58
CA GLU A 46 11.30 12.02 14.71
C GLU A 46 12.78 11.74 14.42
N LEU A 47 13.32 10.60 14.90
CA LEU A 47 14.70 10.21 14.58
C LEU A 47 14.87 9.93 13.09
N VAL A 48 13.90 9.26 12.47
CA VAL A 48 13.90 8.98 11.03
C VAL A 48 13.90 10.29 10.24
N GLU A 49 13.02 11.22 10.57
CA GLU A 49 12.96 12.51 9.89
C GLU A 49 14.28 13.28 9.99
N GLU A 50 14.85 13.35 11.19
CA GLU A 50 16.07 14.13 11.44
C GLU A 50 17.31 13.50 10.81
N PHE A 51 17.49 12.18 10.93
CA PHE A 51 18.76 11.52 10.60
C PHE A 51 18.71 10.66 9.32
N VAL A 52 17.54 10.19 8.89
CA VAL A 52 17.39 9.46 7.62
C VAL A 52 16.98 10.41 6.49
N PHE A 53 16.01 11.29 6.74
CA PHE A 53 15.54 12.26 5.72
C PHE A 53 16.18 13.65 5.82
N ASN A 54 17.12 13.82 6.78
CA ASN A 54 17.90 15.03 6.98
C ASN A 54 16.99 16.28 7.08
N MET A 55 15.92 16.18 7.87
CA MET A 55 14.96 17.23 8.19
C MET A 55 15.26 17.81 9.58
N PRO A 56 16.06 18.87 9.72
CA PRO A 56 16.42 19.41 11.02
C PRO A 56 15.21 20.06 11.68
N LYS A 57 14.99 19.78 12.98
CA LYS A 57 13.92 20.43 13.75
C LYS A 57 14.18 21.92 14.05
N HIS A 58 15.44 22.35 14.08
CA HIS A 58 15.82 23.72 14.40
C HIS A 58 16.36 24.46 13.16
N ARG A 59 15.73 25.59 12.82
CA ARG A 59 16.15 26.53 11.75
C ARG A 59 17.60 27.03 11.88
N SER A 60 18.24 26.90 13.03
CA SER A 60 19.62 27.36 13.26
C SER A 60 20.69 26.41 12.71
N MET A 61 20.37 25.13 12.52
CA MET A 61 21.22 24.19 11.80
C MET A 61 20.63 24.02 10.41
N GLN A 62 21.12 24.79 9.44
CA GLN A 62 20.87 24.47 8.03
C GLN A 62 21.46 23.08 7.77
N GLY A 63 20.61 22.05 7.85
CA GLY A 63 20.99 20.69 7.51
C GLY A 63 21.54 20.70 6.09
N LYS A 64 22.80 20.32 5.95
CA LYS A 64 23.47 20.24 4.66
C LYS A 64 22.71 19.23 3.83
N LYS A 65 21.97 19.67 2.81
CA LYS A 65 21.19 18.79 1.92
C LYS A 65 22.11 17.66 1.45
N MET A 66 21.63 16.42 1.52
CA MET A 66 22.40 15.28 1.03
C MET A 66 22.71 15.48 -0.45
N THR A 67 23.94 15.15 -0.83
CA THR A 67 24.31 15.07 -2.25
C THR A 67 23.62 13.87 -2.90
N SER A 68 23.48 13.88 -4.23
CA SER A 68 22.87 12.74 -4.96
C SER A 68 23.62 11.43 -4.72
N LEU A 69 24.95 11.48 -4.57
CA LEU A 69 25.75 10.30 -4.23
C LEU A 69 25.42 9.76 -2.84
N GLN A 70 25.31 10.64 -1.84
CA GLN A 70 24.91 10.23 -0.48
C GLN A 70 23.48 9.68 -0.46
N GLU A 71 22.57 10.27 -1.23
CA GLU A 71 21.20 9.77 -1.35
C GLU A 71 21.17 8.35 -1.93
N LEU A 72 21.95 8.11 -3.00
CA LEU A 72 22.10 6.77 -3.57
C LEU A 72 22.70 5.77 -2.56
N GLN A 73 23.74 6.17 -1.82
CA GLN A 73 24.32 5.33 -0.78
C GLN A 73 23.33 5.03 0.35
N LEU A 74 22.48 5.99 0.73
CA LEU A 74 21.43 5.77 1.71
C LEU A 74 20.37 4.78 1.21
N LEU A 75 19.98 4.86 -0.07
CA LEU A 75 19.09 3.89 -0.70
C LEU A 75 19.70 2.49 -0.67
N GLU A 76 20.98 2.36 -1.01
CA GLU A 76 21.72 1.09 -0.97
C GLU A 76 21.75 0.52 0.45
N ILE A 77 22.10 1.32 1.44
CA ILE A 77 22.08 0.94 2.87
C ILE A 77 20.70 0.43 3.28
N THR A 78 19.65 1.15 2.90
CA THR A 78 18.26 0.81 3.24
C THR A 78 17.84 -0.50 2.57
N CYS A 79 18.19 -0.69 1.29
CA CYS A 79 17.94 -1.94 0.56
C CYS A 79 18.69 -3.13 1.18
N SER A 80 19.98 -2.98 1.47
CA SER A 80 20.80 -4.02 2.09
C SER A 80 20.25 -4.39 3.47
N TYR A 81 19.83 -3.40 4.27
CA TYR A 81 19.15 -3.65 5.53
C TYR A 81 17.94 -4.57 5.34
N PHE A 82 16.98 -4.20 4.48
CA PHE A 82 15.79 -5.04 4.27
C PHE A 82 16.13 -6.42 3.69
N GLN A 83 17.16 -6.53 2.86
CA GLN A 83 17.62 -7.80 2.34
C GLN A 83 18.14 -8.73 3.45
N GLU A 84 18.96 -8.20 4.37
CA GLU A 84 19.60 -8.96 5.46
C GLU A 84 18.63 -9.32 6.61
N GLN A 85 17.58 -8.53 6.82
CA GLN A 85 16.65 -8.73 7.93
C GLN A 85 15.82 -10.02 7.82
N GLY A 86 16.11 -11.06 8.61
CA GLY A 86 15.40 -12.34 8.49
C GLY A 86 13.91 -12.36 8.94
N LYS A 87 13.41 -11.32 9.61
CA LYS A 87 12.04 -11.29 10.19
C LYS A 87 11.11 -10.39 9.40
N ASP A 88 10.13 -10.96 8.72
CA ASP A 88 9.18 -10.19 7.90
C ASP A 88 8.36 -9.17 8.70
N SER A 89 7.91 -9.52 9.91
CA SER A 89 7.20 -8.58 10.78
C SER A 89 8.05 -7.36 11.14
N LEU A 90 9.35 -7.55 11.34
CA LEU A 90 10.29 -6.47 11.64
C LEU A 90 10.56 -5.60 10.42
N ARG A 91 10.76 -6.21 9.24
CA ARG A 91 10.84 -5.48 7.96
C ARG A 91 9.61 -4.59 7.77
N GLN A 92 8.42 -5.13 8.00
CA GLN A 92 7.16 -4.39 7.80
C GLN A 92 7.04 -3.19 8.75
N ILE A 93 7.30 -3.36 10.05
CA ILE A 93 7.17 -2.24 10.99
C ILE A 93 8.24 -1.17 10.77
N ILE A 94 9.47 -1.55 10.40
CA ILE A 94 10.52 -0.56 10.10
C ILE A 94 10.20 0.17 8.81
N PHE A 95 9.70 -0.52 7.80
CA PHE A 95 9.22 0.13 6.58
C PHE A 95 8.08 1.11 6.89
N SER A 96 7.14 0.75 7.78
CA SER A 96 6.11 1.66 8.27
C SER A 96 6.70 2.85 9.05
N ALA A 97 7.70 2.65 9.91
CA ALA A 97 8.36 3.76 10.61
C ALA A 97 9.06 4.73 9.64
N LEU A 98 9.63 4.19 8.56
CA LEU A 98 10.30 4.97 7.52
C LEU A 98 9.32 5.71 6.61
N PHE A 99 8.23 5.06 6.18
CA PHE A 99 7.46 5.54 5.02
C PHE A 99 5.96 5.75 5.25
N SER A 100 5.42 5.43 6.44
CA SER A 100 4.01 5.72 6.72
C SER A 100 3.71 7.22 6.64
N PRO A 101 2.63 7.66 5.96
CA PRO A 101 2.25 9.07 5.88
C PRO A 101 2.06 9.71 7.26
N GLN A 102 2.64 10.88 7.50
CA GLN A 102 2.58 11.59 8.79
C GLN A 102 1.73 12.87 8.74
N SER A 103 1.25 13.27 7.57
CA SER A 103 0.56 14.54 7.28
C SER A 103 1.38 15.78 7.66
N ASN A 104 2.71 15.72 7.48
CA ASN A 104 3.64 16.78 7.86
C ASN A 104 4.55 17.21 6.69
N VAL A 105 5.37 18.24 6.91
CA VAL A 105 6.26 18.81 5.86
C VAL A 105 7.32 17.81 5.39
N ALA A 106 7.64 16.78 6.18
CA ALA A 106 8.60 15.75 5.80
C ALA A 106 8.02 14.71 4.83
N ASP A 107 6.70 14.64 4.66
CA ASP A 107 6.05 13.64 3.80
C ASP A 107 6.49 13.73 2.34
N ASP A 108 6.77 14.92 1.80
CA ASP A 108 7.25 15.04 0.43
C ASP A 108 8.64 14.44 0.24
N ARG A 109 9.54 14.60 1.23
CA ARG A 109 10.86 13.97 1.19
C ARG A 109 10.76 12.46 1.40
N ARG A 110 9.91 12.03 2.34
CA ARG A 110 9.61 10.62 2.61
C ARG A 110 9.09 9.93 1.36
N MET A 111 8.15 10.57 0.66
CA MET A 111 7.56 10.09 -0.59
C MET A 111 8.59 10.04 -1.72
N ALA A 112 9.44 11.06 -1.86
CA ALA A 112 10.50 11.07 -2.86
C ALA A 112 11.51 9.95 -2.63
N MET A 113 11.94 9.73 -1.38
CA MET A 113 12.83 8.64 -1.01
C MET A 113 12.19 7.27 -1.22
N LEU A 114 10.91 7.12 -0.87
CA LEU A 114 10.14 5.89 -1.12
C LEU A 114 10.10 5.56 -2.61
N GLY A 115 9.79 6.55 -3.45
CA GLY A 115 9.78 6.38 -4.91
C GLY A 115 11.12 5.88 -5.44
N LYS A 116 12.22 6.52 -5.04
CA LYS A 116 13.58 6.12 -5.44
C LYS A 116 13.96 4.73 -4.91
N LEU A 117 13.59 4.40 -3.68
CA LEU A 117 13.86 3.10 -3.07
C LEU A 117 13.14 1.98 -3.82
N VAL A 118 11.85 2.16 -4.09
CA VAL A 118 11.03 1.15 -4.79
C VAL A 118 11.46 1.03 -6.24
N SER A 119 11.76 2.16 -6.91
CA SER A 119 12.33 2.16 -8.27
C SER A 119 13.63 1.36 -8.29
N MET A 120 14.60 1.68 -7.45
CA MET A 120 15.83 0.91 -7.34
C MET A 120 15.58 -0.58 -7.03
N ALA A 121 14.65 -0.88 -6.11
CA ALA A 121 14.29 -2.26 -5.77
C ALA A 121 13.69 -3.04 -6.94
N VAL A 122 12.94 -2.40 -7.83
CA VAL A 122 12.47 -3.00 -9.09
C VAL A 122 13.68 -3.27 -10.00
N ALA A 123 14.55 -2.28 -10.21
CA ALA A 123 15.71 -2.41 -11.09
C ALA A 123 16.66 -3.55 -10.67
N VAL A 124 16.87 -3.73 -9.36
CA VAL A 124 17.78 -4.76 -8.80
C VAL A 124 17.04 -5.93 -8.14
N CYS A 125 15.74 -6.10 -8.42
CA CYS A 125 14.92 -7.24 -8.02
C CYS A 125 14.95 -7.57 -6.50
N ARG A 126 14.87 -6.55 -5.63
CA ARG A 126 14.94 -6.72 -4.17
C ARG A 126 13.58 -7.09 -3.58
N VAL A 127 13.24 -8.37 -3.61
CA VAL A 127 11.96 -8.93 -3.12
C VAL A 127 11.54 -8.38 -1.74
N PRO A 128 12.39 -8.35 -0.70
CA PRO A 128 11.94 -7.93 0.63
C PRO A 128 11.43 -6.48 0.67
N VAL A 129 12.04 -5.60 -0.13
CA VAL A 129 11.61 -4.20 -0.24
C VAL A 129 10.28 -4.10 -1.00
N LEU A 130 10.12 -4.89 -2.06
CA LEU A 130 8.89 -4.93 -2.86
C LEU A 130 7.70 -5.47 -2.08
N GLU A 131 7.90 -6.48 -1.22
CA GLU A 131 6.86 -7.01 -0.33
C GLU A 131 6.43 -6.00 0.75
N CYS A 132 7.39 -5.22 1.28
CA CYS A 132 7.08 -4.09 2.16
C CYS A 132 6.33 -2.98 1.42
N ALA A 133 6.75 -2.65 0.19
CA ALA A 133 6.08 -1.65 -0.64
C ALA A 133 4.65 -2.08 -1.04
N ALA A 134 4.43 -3.36 -1.33
CA ALA A 134 3.11 -3.93 -1.59
C ALA A 134 2.18 -3.74 -0.37
N SER A 135 2.68 -4.10 0.81
CA SER A 135 1.98 -3.92 2.07
C SER A 135 1.70 -2.45 2.39
N TRP A 136 2.63 -1.56 2.06
CA TRP A 136 2.45 -0.12 2.21
C TRP A 136 1.40 0.43 1.24
N LEU A 137 1.41 0.04 -0.03
CA LEU A 137 0.42 0.42 -1.05
C LEU A 137 -1.00 0.00 -0.64
N GLN A 138 -1.12 -1.19 -0.04
CA GLN A 138 -2.41 -1.72 0.40
C GLN A 138 -3.03 -0.91 1.55
N ARG A 139 -2.21 -0.35 2.45
CA ARG A 139 -2.67 0.33 3.68
C ARG A 139 -2.67 1.85 3.57
N SER A 140 -2.04 2.40 2.55
CA SER A 140 -1.87 3.85 2.39
C SER A 140 -3.06 4.50 1.67
N PRO A 141 -3.30 5.81 1.88
CA PRO A 141 -4.32 6.54 1.16
C PRO A 141 -4.06 6.53 -0.34
N ALA A 142 -5.14 6.49 -1.14
CA ALA A 142 -5.05 6.42 -2.61
C ALA A 142 -4.13 7.48 -3.23
N SER A 143 -4.12 8.71 -2.69
CA SER A 143 -3.25 9.81 -3.16
C SER A 143 -1.76 9.52 -3.06
N HIS A 144 -1.33 8.74 -2.06
CA HIS A 144 0.07 8.36 -1.89
C HIS A 144 0.44 7.21 -2.83
N CYS A 145 -0.50 6.27 -3.00
CA CYS A 145 -0.32 5.14 -3.91
C CYS A 145 -0.21 5.60 -5.37
N THR A 146 -1.05 6.54 -5.80
CA THR A 146 -0.98 7.10 -7.17
C THR A 146 0.30 7.92 -7.39
N ARG A 147 0.81 8.63 -6.36
CA ARG A 147 2.13 9.29 -6.42
C ARG A 147 3.26 8.28 -6.62
N LEU A 148 3.27 7.16 -5.88
CA LEU A 148 4.28 6.11 -6.06
C LEU A 148 4.18 5.50 -7.46
N ALA A 149 2.95 5.16 -7.88
CA ALA A 149 2.71 4.58 -9.19
C ALA A 149 3.21 5.50 -10.32
N LYS A 150 2.95 6.81 -10.20
CA LYS A 150 3.42 7.80 -11.17
C LYS A 150 4.95 7.81 -11.30
N VAL A 151 5.68 7.81 -10.18
CA VAL A 151 7.16 7.75 -10.20
C VAL A 151 7.66 6.53 -10.97
N LEU A 152 7.07 5.36 -10.71
CA LEU A 152 7.49 4.13 -11.38
C LEU A 152 7.09 4.10 -12.86
N VAL A 153 5.92 4.63 -13.22
CA VAL A 153 5.52 4.77 -14.61
C VAL A 153 6.48 5.71 -15.35
N ASP A 154 6.84 6.84 -14.73
CA ASP A 154 7.79 7.80 -15.27
C ASP A 154 9.19 7.19 -15.46
N ASP A 155 9.65 6.36 -14.52
CA ASP A 155 10.96 5.71 -14.58
C ASP A 155 11.01 4.56 -15.62
N TYR A 156 9.93 3.77 -15.73
CA TYR A 156 9.95 2.50 -16.46
C TYR A 156 9.19 2.48 -17.78
N CYS A 157 8.14 3.28 -17.90
CA CYS A 157 7.19 3.23 -19.02
C CYS A 157 7.27 4.48 -19.91
N SER A 158 7.78 5.61 -19.41
CA SER A 158 7.87 6.86 -20.18
C SER A 158 9.12 6.96 -21.07
N TRP A 159 10.16 6.15 -20.81
CA TRP A 159 11.40 6.14 -21.58
C TRP A 159 11.52 4.85 -22.41
N ALA A 160 11.26 4.92 -23.72
CA ALA A 160 11.44 3.81 -24.66
C ALA A 160 12.88 3.76 -25.23
N PRO A 161 13.46 2.59 -25.55
CA PRO A 161 13.08 1.22 -25.20
C PRO A 161 14.18 0.60 -24.31
N GLY A 162 14.03 0.64 -22.99
CA GLY A 162 15.03 0.05 -22.10
C GLY A 162 14.42 -0.42 -20.80
N PRO A 163 14.03 0.48 -19.90
CA PRO A 163 13.68 0.13 -18.52
C PRO A 163 12.45 -0.78 -18.37
N ALA A 164 11.51 -0.78 -19.32
CA ALA A 164 10.24 -1.51 -19.22
C ALA A 164 10.39 -3.04 -18.98
N HIS A 165 11.53 -3.66 -19.32
CA HIS A 165 11.75 -5.09 -19.01
C HIS A 165 11.86 -5.36 -17.51
N ALA A 166 12.59 -4.52 -16.75
CA ALA A 166 12.77 -4.72 -15.31
C ALA A 166 11.43 -4.71 -14.57
N LEU A 167 10.52 -3.81 -14.95
CA LEU A 167 9.19 -3.81 -14.36
C LEU A 167 8.40 -5.04 -14.81
N ARG A 168 8.44 -5.42 -16.10
CA ARG A 168 7.71 -6.60 -16.63
C ARG A 168 8.03 -7.90 -15.91
N ASP A 169 9.31 -8.15 -15.62
CA ASP A 169 9.76 -9.40 -15.00
C ASP A 169 9.35 -9.49 -13.52
N ILE A 170 9.04 -8.36 -12.89
CA ILE A 170 8.72 -8.29 -11.46
C ILE A 170 7.45 -9.08 -11.09
N VAL A 171 6.56 -9.36 -12.03
CA VAL A 171 5.35 -10.17 -11.78
C VAL A 171 5.70 -11.59 -11.32
N THR A 172 6.83 -12.14 -11.79
CA THR A 172 7.32 -13.46 -11.38
C THR A 172 8.05 -13.42 -10.04
N ILE A 173 8.57 -12.25 -9.66
CA ILE A 173 9.44 -12.04 -8.50
C ILE A 173 8.62 -11.61 -7.27
N SER A 174 7.68 -10.68 -7.43
CA SER A 174 6.76 -10.21 -6.38
C SER A 174 5.36 -9.96 -6.96
N PRO A 175 4.54 -11.02 -7.08
CA PRO A 175 3.15 -10.89 -7.53
C PRO A 175 2.32 -9.95 -6.64
N ARG A 176 2.60 -9.92 -5.33
CA ARG A 176 1.88 -9.05 -4.39
C ARG A 176 2.12 -7.58 -4.72
N PHE A 177 3.37 -7.20 -5.03
CA PHE A 177 3.68 -5.85 -5.46
C PHE A 177 2.97 -5.50 -6.78
N CYS A 178 3.04 -6.37 -7.79
CA CYS A 178 2.34 -6.16 -9.06
C CYS A 178 0.84 -5.95 -8.89
N SER A 179 0.18 -6.78 -8.05
CA SER A 179 -1.24 -6.62 -7.76
C SER A 179 -1.55 -5.22 -7.22
N GLN A 180 -0.79 -4.75 -6.23
CA GLN A 180 -1.01 -3.44 -5.61
C GLN A 180 -0.63 -2.29 -6.55
N PHE A 181 0.40 -2.49 -7.37
CA PHE A 181 0.80 -1.54 -8.39
C PHE A 181 -0.29 -1.37 -9.45
N ILE A 182 -0.91 -2.44 -9.94
CA ILE A 182 -2.07 -2.35 -10.86
C ILE A 182 -3.21 -1.57 -10.20
N THR A 183 -3.54 -1.83 -8.93
CA THR A 183 -4.56 -1.07 -8.20
C THR A 183 -4.24 0.44 -8.19
N ALA A 184 -2.99 0.80 -7.93
CA ALA A 184 -2.56 2.19 -7.91
C ALA A 184 -2.56 2.83 -9.31
N VAL A 185 -2.08 2.12 -10.34
CA VAL A 185 -2.05 2.57 -11.74
C VAL A 185 -3.45 2.78 -12.30
N THR A 186 -4.36 1.85 -12.06
CA THR A 186 -5.77 1.95 -12.53
C THR A 186 -6.57 3.01 -11.78
N THR A 187 -6.09 3.44 -10.62
CA THR A 187 -6.59 4.61 -9.89
C THR A 187 -5.99 5.91 -10.42
N LEU A 188 -4.71 5.92 -10.78
CA LEU A 188 -4.02 7.07 -11.36
C LEU A 188 -4.57 7.42 -12.75
N TYR A 189 -4.72 6.44 -13.63
CA TYR A 189 -5.23 6.62 -14.99
C TYR A 189 -6.67 6.14 -15.08
N ASP A 190 -7.62 6.97 -14.66
CA ASP A 190 -9.01 6.53 -14.52
C ASP A 190 -9.85 6.67 -15.81
N LEU A 191 -9.25 7.08 -16.93
CA LEU A 191 -9.88 7.34 -18.23
C LEU A 191 -10.98 8.44 -18.19
N SER A 192 -10.98 9.32 -17.19
CA SER A 192 -11.99 10.41 -17.11
C SER A 192 -11.68 11.61 -18.02
N SER A 193 -10.41 11.89 -18.28
CA SER A 193 -9.91 12.91 -19.22
C SER A 193 -8.80 12.35 -20.09
N ASP A 194 -8.40 13.09 -21.13
CA ASP A 194 -7.38 12.65 -22.09
C ASP A 194 -5.98 12.53 -21.43
N ASP A 195 -5.68 13.38 -20.44
CA ASP A 195 -4.42 13.30 -19.64
C ASP A 195 -4.36 12.10 -18.70
N LEU A 196 -5.50 11.44 -18.47
CA LEU A 196 -5.64 10.28 -17.57
C LEU A 196 -5.81 8.97 -18.35
N ILE A 197 -5.42 8.97 -19.62
CA ILE A 197 -5.31 7.78 -20.46
C ILE A 197 -3.90 7.18 -20.29
N PRO A 198 -3.76 5.88 -19.96
CA PRO A 198 -2.46 5.24 -19.82
C PRO A 198 -1.75 5.18 -21.19
N SER A 199 -0.42 5.29 -21.19
CA SER A 199 0.37 5.08 -22.40
C SER A 199 0.20 3.66 -22.94
N SER A 200 0.42 3.48 -24.25
CA SER A 200 0.31 2.17 -24.91
C SER A 200 1.20 1.11 -24.26
N ASP A 201 2.43 1.46 -23.88
CA ASP A 201 3.37 0.54 -23.22
C ASP A 201 2.90 0.12 -21.82
N LEU A 202 2.39 1.07 -21.03
CA LEU A 202 1.83 0.79 -19.71
C LEU A 202 0.60 -0.11 -19.83
N LEU A 203 -0.30 0.19 -20.76
CA LEU A 203 -1.49 -0.61 -21.02
C LEU A 203 -1.09 -2.03 -21.44
N LYS A 204 -0.17 -2.16 -22.40
CA LYS A 204 0.32 -3.46 -22.87
C LYS A 204 0.90 -4.29 -21.74
N MET A 205 1.71 -3.69 -20.87
CA MET A 205 2.30 -4.37 -19.71
C MET A 205 1.21 -4.87 -18.75
N VAL A 206 0.28 -4.02 -18.34
CA VAL A 206 -0.79 -4.40 -17.40
C VAL A 206 -1.68 -5.49 -18.01
N VAL A 207 -2.06 -5.36 -19.28
CA VAL A 207 -2.88 -6.35 -19.98
C VAL A 207 -2.16 -7.69 -20.07
N THR A 208 -0.87 -7.70 -20.39
CA THR A 208 -0.07 -8.93 -20.46
C THR A 208 0.00 -9.61 -19.09
N TRP A 209 0.29 -8.87 -18.01
CA TRP A 209 0.32 -9.45 -16.67
C TRP A 209 -1.02 -10.07 -16.25
N VAL A 210 -2.12 -9.38 -16.51
CA VAL A 210 -3.47 -9.84 -16.13
C VAL A 210 -3.91 -11.03 -16.99
N HIS A 211 -3.56 -11.02 -18.28
CA HIS A 211 -3.85 -12.12 -19.20
C HIS A 211 -3.07 -13.39 -18.83
N ASP A 212 -1.76 -13.26 -18.59
CA ASP A 212 -0.90 -14.40 -18.31
C ASP A 212 -1.09 -14.92 -16.87
N ASN A 213 -1.45 -14.05 -15.93
CA ASN A 213 -1.57 -14.38 -14.51
C ASN A 213 -2.87 -13.83 -13.89
N PRO A 214 -4.05 -14.41 -14.20
CA PRO A 214 -5.34 -13.91 -13.71
C PRO A 214 -5.46 -13.92 -12.17
N HIS A 215 -4.80 -14.86 -11.49
CA HIS A 215 -4.74 -14.95 -10.03
C HIS A 215 -4.11 -13.71 -9.36
N LEU A 216 -3.31 -12.93 -10.10
CA LEU A 216 -2.76 -11.66 -9.65
C LEU A 216 -3.84 -10.72 -9.10
N THR A 217 -5.03 -10.75 -9.72
CA THR A 217 -6.14 -9.87 -9.33
C THR A 217 -6.90 -10.35 -8.09
N LEU A 218 -6.72 -11.63 -7.74
CA LEU A 218 -7.38 -12.30 -6.62
C LEU A 218 -6.49 -12.35 -5.36
N LEU A 219 -5.19 -12.12 -5.51
CA LEU A 219 -4.20 -12.18 -4.43
C LEU A 219 -4.58 -11.34 -3.20
N THR A 220 -5.18 -10.15 -3.39
CA THR A 220 -5.60 -9.33 -2.24
C THR A 220 -6.77 -9.93 -1.47
N PHE A 221 -7.68 -10.65 -2.14
CA PHE A 221 -8.81 -11.32 -1.47
C PHE A 221 -8.33 -12.52 -0.64
N LEU A 222 -7.28 -13.20 -1.11
CA LEU A 222 -6.77 -14.43 -0.50
C LEU A 222 -5.74 -14.18 0.61
N SER A 223 -5.00 -13.07 0.55
CA SER A 223 -3.85 -12.82 1.44
C SER A 223 -4.17 -11.98 2.69
N ALA A 224 -5.40 -11.47 2.84
CA ALA A 224 -5.83 -10.75 4.03
C ALA A 224 -7.34 -10.94 4.27
N PRO A 225 -7.78 -11.54 5.39
CA PRO A 225 -9.17 -11.41 5.79
C PRO A 225 -9.42 -9.94 6.10
N ILE A 226 -10.30 -9.31 5.34
CA ILE A 226 -10.73 -7.91 5.50
C ILE A 226 -11.09 -7.69 6.97
N PRO A 227 -10.29 -6.95 7.78
CA PRO A 227 -10.75 -6.55 9.09
C PRO A 227 -11.91 -5.58 8.86
N SER A 228 -13.04 -5.82 9.50
CA SER A 228 -14.31 -5.08 9.39
C SER A 228 -14.23 -3.60 9.83
N SER A 229 -13.04 -3.03 9.95
CA SER A 229 -12.75 -1.71 10.49
C SER A 229 -11.75 -0.91 9.64
N HIS A 230 -11.73 -1.06 8.32
CA HIS A 230 -10.93 -0.14 7.49
C HIS A 230 -11.60 1.25 7.40
N PRO A 231 -10.82 2.32 7.59
CA PRO A 231 -11.33 3.68 7.45
C PRO A 231 -11.77 3.95 6.00
N PRO A 232 -12.79 4.80 5.78
CA PRO A 232 -13.22 5.21 4.45
C PRO A 232 -12.10 6.00 3.77
N GLY A 233 -11.50 5.43 2.72
CA GLY A 233 -10.40 6.06 1.96
C GLY A 233 -9.25 5.13 1.54
N ALA A 234 -9.24 3.88 2.01
CA ALA A 234 -8.35 2.84 1.48
C ALA A 234 -8.74 2.52 0.03
N LEU A 235 -7.75 2.31 -0.85
CA LEU A 235 -7.99 1.79 -2.19
C LEU A 235 -8.88 0.54 -2.06
N ASP A 236 -9.90 0.44 -2.92
CA ASP A 236 -10.61 -0.82 -3.13
C ASP A 236 -9.54 -1.87 -3.41
N SER A 237 -9.33 -2.77 -2.45
CA SER A 237 -8.01 -3.39 -2.26
C SER A 237 -7.59 -4.36 -3.37
N THR A 238 -8.46 -4.55 -4.35
CA THR A 238 -8.24 -5.40 -5.52
C THR A 238 -7.99 -4.56 -6.78
N PRO A 239 -7.04 -4.97 -7.64
CA PRO A 239 -6.88 -4.35 -8.96
C PRO A 239 -8.11 -4.55 -9.85
N LEU A 240 -8.97 -5.54 -9.55
CA LEU A 240 -10.13 -5.90 -10.37
C LEU A 240 -11.09 -4.71 -10.59
N LEU A 241 -11.33 -3.89 -9.57
CA LEU A 241 -12.24 -2.77 -9.71
C LEU A 241 -11.73 -1.74 -10.73
N GLY A 242 -10.44 -1.42 -10.64
CA GLY A 242 -9.79 -0.50 -11.58
C GLY A 242 -9.77 -1.04 -13.00
N LEU A 243 -9.51 -2.34 -13.16
CA LEU A 243 -9.54 -3.01 -14.47
C LEU A 243 -10.95 -3.05 -15.08
N ILE A 244 -11.99 -3.28 -14.28
CA ILE A 244 -13.39 -3.18 -14.72
C ILE A 244 -13.70 -1.74 -15.16
N ARG A 245 -13.24 -0.74 -14.40
CA ARG A 245 -13.41 0.67 -14.77
C ARG A 245 -12.73 0.98 -16.11
N TRP A 246 -11.54 0.44 -16.35
CA TRP A 246 -10.87 0.55 -17.64
C TRP A 246 -11.68 -0.10 -18.76
N CYS A 247 -12.19 -1.32 -18.56
CA CYS A 247 -13.05 -1.99 -19.53
C CYS A 247 -14.26 -1.11 -19.88
N VAL A 248 -15.02 -0.66 -18.89
CA VAL A 248 -16.25 0.13 -19.10
C VAL A 248 -15.98 1.49 -19.77
N LYS A 249 -14.91 2.19 -19.38
CA LYS A 249 -14.61 3.54 -19.89
C LYS A 249 -13.80 3.55 -21.19
N SER A 250 -13.05 2.49 -21.51
CA SER A 250 -12.19 2.44 -22.70
C SER A 250 -12.89 2.77 -24.02
N PRO A 251 -14.15 2.34 -24.30
CA PRO A 251 -14.82 2.68 -25.56
C PRO A 251 -15.15 4.18 -25.65
N LEU A 252 -15.30 4.86 -24.51
CA LEU A 252 -15.55 6.30 -24.43
C LEU A 252 -14.26 7.09 -24.60
N ALA A 253 -13.16 6.64 -23.98
CA ALA A 253 -11.84 7.24 -24.14
C ALA A 253 -11.37 7.15 -25.60
N TYR A 254 -11.53 5.98 -26.23
CA TYR A 254 -11.20 5.78 -27.64
C TYR A 254 -11.99 6.70 -28.58
N LYS A 255 -13.29 6.93 -28.31
CA LYS A 255 -14.10 7.89 -29.09
C LYS A 255 -13.68 9.35 -28.90
N ARG A 256 -13.13 9.73 -27.75
CA ARG A 256 -12.59 11.08 -27.51
C ARG A 256 -11.31 11.31 -28.31
N HIS A 257 -10.41 10.33 -28.30
CA HIS A 257 -9.20 10.35 -29.11
C HIS A 257 -9.48 10.35 -30.62
N ARG A 258 -10.64 9.82 -31.03
CA ARG A 258 -11.13 9.83 -32.42
C ARG A 258 -11.85 11.13 -32.84
N LYS A 259 -12.02 12.13 -31.95
CA LYS A 259 -12.66 13.38 -32.38
C LYS A 259 -11.81 14.05 -33.48
N PRO A 260 -12.43 14.55 -34.55
CA PRO A 260 -11.79 14.51 -35.86
C PRO A 260 -10.93 15.74 -36.12
N LEU A 261 -9.77 15.52 -36.73
CA LEU A 261 -9.06 16.44 -37.62
C LEU A 261 -9.92 16.78 -38.88
N LEU A 262 -11.18 17.17 -38.69
CA LEU A 262 -12.05 17.69 -39.74
C LEU A 262 -11.92 19.21 -39.79
N ALA A 263 -10.74 19.68 -40.15
CA ALA A 263 -10.64 20.83 -41.04
C ALA A 263 -10.25 20.24 -42.40
N PRO A 264 -11.05 20.42 -43.47
CA PRO A 264 -10.70 19.93 -44.79
C PRO A 264 -9.63 20.86 -45.39
N SER A 265 -8.35 20.64 -45.06
CA SER A 265 -7.26 21.15 -45.88
C SER A 265 -6.95 20.11 -46.95
N LEU A 266 -7.19 20.48 -48.20
CA LEU A 266 -6.68 19.77 -49.37
C LEU A 266 -5.18 19.54 -49.20
N GLY A 267 -4.75 18.28 -49.18
CA GLY A 267 -3.35 17.93 -49.10
C GLY A 267 -3.15 16.52 -48.60
N ALA A 268 -3.55 15.54 -49.41
CA ALA A 268 -3.17 14.15 -49.22
C ALA A 268 -1.64 14.05 -49.24
N THR A 269 -1.03 13.96 -48.06
CA THR A 269 0.31 13.41 -47.89
C THR A 269 0.17 12.19 -46.99
N LEU A 270 0.60 11.06 -47.53
CA LEU A 270 0.61 9.73 -46.93
C LEU A 270 1.28 9.76 -45.55
N ALA A 271 0.50 9.77 -44.48
CA ALA A 271 0.97 9.49 -43.12
C ALA A 271 0.39 8.15 -42.67
N LEU A 272 1.16 7.08 -42.85
CA LEU A 272 0.87 5.71 -42.41
C LEU A 272 0.98 5.50 -40.88
N GLY A 273 1.04 6.57 -40.08
CA GLY A 273 1.41 6.53 -38.66
C GLY A 273 0.28 6.27 -37.63
N PRO A 274 -0.91 6.91 -37.72
CA PRO A 274 -1.87 6.86 -36.61
C PRO A 274 -2.81 5.65 -36.64
N ALA A 275 -2.82 4.85 -37.71
CA ALA A 275 -3.75 3.73 -37.86
C ALA A 275 -3.27 2.43 -37.18
N GLU A 276 -1.95 2.25 -36.99
CA GLU A 276 -1.40 1.04 -36.36
C GLU A 276 -1.45 1.10 -34.83
N GLU A 277 -1.02 2.21 -34.22
CA GLU A 277 -1.11 2.39 -32.75
C GLU A 277 -2.56 2.32 -32.25
N ASP A 278 -3.50 2.86 -33.04
CA ASP A 278 -4.93 2.88 -32.72
C ASP A 278 -5.57 1.47 -32.82
N ARG A 279 -5.07 0.62 -33.73
CA ARG A 279 -5.45 -0.81 -33.81
C ARG A 279 -4.87 -1.62 -32.66
N VAL A 280 -3.61 -1.35 -32.27
CA VAL A 280 -2.95 -2.02 -31.13
C VAL A 280 -3.67 -1.69 -29.83
N GLY A 281 -4.00 -0.41 -29.58
CA GLY A 281 -4.77 0.00 -28.40
C GLY A 281 -6.14 -0.67 -28.31
N GLY A 282 -6.88 -0.73 -29.44
CA GLY A 282 -8.16 -1.45 -29.51
C GLY A 282 -8.03 -2.94 -29.18
N SER A 283 -7.02 -3.62 -29.72
CA SER A 283 -6.74 -5.03 -29.44
C SER A 283 -6.40 -5.29 -27.97
N LEU A 284 -5.60 -4.41 -27.35
CA LEU A 284 -5.23 -4.52 -25.93
C LEU A 284 -6.45 -4.40 -25.01
N TYR A 285 -7.37 -3.46 -25.28
CA TYR A 285 -8.59 -3.38 -24.50
C TYR A 285 -9.48 -4.60 -24.72
N SER A 286 -9.63 -5.12 -25.94
CA SER A 286 -10.40 -6.37 -26.16
C SER A 286 -9.83 -7.55 -25.38
N MET A 287 -8.50 -7.69 -25.35
CA MET A 287 -7.81 -8.70 -24.53
C MET A 287 -8.07 -8.47 -23.04
N LEU A 288 -8.00 -7.22 -22.56
CA LEU A 288 -8.31 -6.89 -21.17
C LEU A 288 -9.73 -7.28 -20.78
N HIS A 289 -10.72 -6.99 -21.64
CA HIS A 289 -12.12 -7.37 -21.40
C HIS A 289 -12.26 -8.89 -21.24
N LEU A 290 -11.63 -9.66 -22.12
CA LEU A 290 -11.65 -11.12 -22.05
C LEU A 290 -11.02 -11.62 -20.75
N SER A 291 -9.83 -11.13 -20.40
CA SER A 291 -9.14 -11.52 -19.17
C SER A 291 -9.96 -11.19 -17.92
N VAL A 292 -10.58 -10.00 -17.84
CA VAL A 292 -11.46 -9.62 -16.73
C VAL A 292 -12.69 -10.52 -16.64
N LEU A 293 -13.32 -10.87 -17.77
CA LEU A 293 -14.45 -11.80 -17.78
C LEU A 293 -14.05 -13.19 -17.29
N GLN A 294 -12.88 -13.70 -17.71
CA GLN A 294 -12.35 -14.98 -17.23
C GLN A 294 -12.10 -14.95 -15.71
N ILE A 295 -11.50 -13.88 -15.20
CA ILE A 295 -11.28 -13.67 -13.76
C ILE A 295 -12.61 -13.70 -12.99
N LEU A 296 -13.64 -13.01 -13.48
CA LEU A 296 -14.96 -12.98 -12.83
C LEU A 296 -15.64 -14.35 -12.81
N VAL A 297 -15.46 -15.15 -13.86
CA VAL A 297 -15.96 -16.54 -13.91
C VAL A 297 -15.21 -17.41 -12.90
N SER A 298 -13.88 -17.33 -12.85
CA SER A 298 -13.07 -18.09 -11.89
C SER A 298 -13.38 -17.70 -10.43
N LEU A 299 -13.46 -16.39 -10.14
CA LEU A 299 -13.82 -15.88 -8.81
C LEU A 299 -15.18 -16.40 -8.35
N ARG A 300 -16.15 -16.51 -9.26
CA ARG A 300 -17.46 -17.09 -8.94
C ARG A 300 -17.35 -18.57 -8.57
N ALA A 301 -16.52 -19.34 -9.26
CA ALA A 301 -16.28 -20.74 -8.93
C ALA A 301 -15.64 -20.86 -7.55
N ASP A 302 -14.58 -20.09 -7.27
CA ASP A 302 -13.87 -20.10 -5.99
C ASP A 302 -14.79 -19.71 -4.81
N LEU A 303 -15.62 -18.67 -4.98
CA LEU A 303 -16.57 -18.25 -3.93
C LEU A 303 -17.73 -19.23 -3.72
N ALA A 304 -18.11 -19.98 -4.76
CA ALA A 304 -19.13 -21.03 -4.65
C ALA A 304 -18.59 -22.23 -3.87
N GLU A 305 -17.32 -22.60 -4.08
CA GLU A 305 -16.63 -23.65 -3.32
C GLU A 305 -16.42 -23.27 -1.85
N GLN A 306 -16.15 -22.00 -1.55
CA GLN A 306 -15.96 -21.52 -0.16
C GLN A 306 -17.27 -21.21 0.59
N HIS A 307 -18.46 -21.55 0.05
CA HIS A 307 -19.78 -21.27 0.65
C HIS A 307 -20.07 -19.78 0.98
N LEU A 308 -19.27 -18.84 0.47
CA LEU A 308 -19.48 -17.40 0.68
C LEU A 308 -20.62 -16.85 -0.20
N TYR A 309 -20.95 -17.56 -1.28
CA TYR A 309 -22.12 -17.30 -2.12
C TYR A 309 -23.40 -17.83 -1.45
N GLY A 310 -23.96 -17.07 -0.49
CA GLY A 310 -25.27 -17.41 0.11
C GLY A 310 -25.50 -16.95 1.55
N ALA A 311 -24.46 -16.58 2.30
CA ALA A 311 -24.60 -16.22 3.71
C ALA A 311 -25.28 -14.85 3.99
N ARG A 312 -25.73 -14.11 2.96
CA ARG A 312 -26.37 -12.79 3.10
C ARG A 312 -27.80 -12.69 2.58
N GLY A 313 -28.47 -13.82 2.34
CA GLY A 313 -29.88 -13.84 1.94
C GLY A 313 -30.64 -15.00 2.57
N GLY A 314 -31.26 -14.79 3.74
CA GLY A 314 -31.97 -15.88 4.40
C GLY A 314 -32.62 -15.58 5.75
N ALA A 315 -33.23 -14.41 5.93
CA ALA A 315 -34.21 -14.21 7.01
C ALA A 315 -35.40 -13.37 6.51
N VAL A 316 -36.00 -13.78 5.40
CA VAL A 316 -37.40 -13.42 5.10
C VAL A 316 -38.23 -14.62 5.53
N THR A 317 -38.76 -14.55 6.73
CA THR A 317 -39.71 -15.51 7.28
C THR A 317 -40.92 -15.59 6.35
N ARG A 318 -41.00 -16.71 5.63
CA ARG A 318 -42.13 -17.12 4.81
C ARG A 318 -43.25 -17.61 5.74
N ALA A 319 -44.11 -16.72 6.22
CA ALA A 319 -45.33 -17.10 6.92
C ALA A 319 -46.53 -17.03 5.96
N ARG A 320 -46.87 -18.17 5.33
CA ARG A 320 -48.16 -18.37 4.66
C ARG A 320 -49.01 -19.31 5.52
N GLY A 321 -50.06 -18.73 6.11
CA GLY A 321 -51.38 -19.33 6.25
C GLY A 321 -51.60 -20.46 7.26
N GLN A 322 -52.23 -20.15 8.38
CA GLN A 322 -53.31 -20.99 8.91
C GLN A 322 -54.33 -20.13 9.66
N ALA A 323 -55.55 -20.10 9.11
CA ALA A 323 -56.73 -19.48 9.69
C ALA A 323 -57.43 -20.47 10.63
N ARG A 324 -57.77 -20.04 11.86
CA ARG A 324 -58.88 -20.61 12.65
C ARG A 324 -59.44 -19.58 13.67
N ARG A 325 -60.67 -19.15 13.39
CA ARG A 325 -61.82 -18.79 14.26
C ARG A 325 -61.62 -17.94 15.57
N ARG A 326 -62.15 -16.69 15.51
CA ARG A 326 -63.03 -15.87 16.43
C ARG A 326 -63.27 -16.29 17.91
N PRO A 327 -63.85 -15.42 18.82
CA PRO A 327 -64.08 -13.95 18.83
C PRO A 327 -63.82 -13.22 20.21
N GLY A 328 -63.92 -11.88 20.27
CA GLY A 328 -64.20 -11.15 21.54
C GLY A 328 -63.66 -9.70 21.64
N LEU A 329 -64.55 -8.73 21.89
CA LEU A 329 -64.41 -7.25 22.02
C LEU A 329 -63.72 -6.77 23.36
N PRO A 330 -63.72 -5.48 23.76
CA PRO A 330 -62.97 -4.32 23.25
C PRO A 330 -62.32 -3.44 24.38
N GLY A 331 -61.62 -2.36 24.02
CA GLY A 331 -61.27 -1.24 24.92
C GLY A 331 -59.76 -0.96 24.97
N GLY A 332 -59.23 0.27 24.97
CA GLY A 332 -59.82 1.60 25.07
C GLY A 332 -58.75 2.66 24.76
N ARG A 333 -59.24 3.88 24.56
CA ARG A 333 -58.57 5.18 24.37
C ARG A 333 -57.29 5.35 25.21
N ALA A 334 -56.18 5.77 24.59
CA ALA A 334 -55.77 7.16 24.31
C ALA A 334 -55.19 7.91 25.53
N GLU A 335 -53.90 8.24 25.48
CA GLU A 335 -53.40 9.59 25.79
C GLU A 335 -51.91 9.75 25.40
N PRO A 336 -51.52 10.91 24.84
CA PRO A 336 -50.13 11.34 24.72
C PRO A 336 -49.87 12.66 25.47
N ARG A 337 -48.72 12.79 26.11
CA ARG A 337 -48.08 14.04 26.60
C ARG A 337 -46.78 13.62 27.29
N ARG A 338 -45.68 14.38 27.38
CA ARG A 338 -45.13 15.61 26.80
C ARG A 338 -43.85 15.86 27.64
N ARG A 339 -42.93 16.67 27.13
CA ARG A 339 -41.85 17.43 27.83
C ARG A 339 -40.62 16.63 28.25
N CYS A 340 -39.44 16.96 27.72
CA CYS A 340 -38.60 18.17 27.88
C CYS A 340 -37.74 18.11 29.14
N CYS A 341 -36.42 18.08 28.93
CA CYS A 341 -35.34 18.85 29.56
C CYS A 341 -34.03 18.18 29.06
N GLY A 342 -33.01 18.84 28.50
CA GLY A 342 -32.61 20.22 28.66
C GLY A 342 -31.34 20.32 29.49
N ASN A 343 -30.19 20.08 28.84
CA ASN A 343 -28.89 20.74 29.02
C ASN A 343 -28.15 20.80 30.39
N ARG A 344 -26.89 20.28 30.33
CA ARG A 344 -25.60 21.00 30.53
C ARG A 344 -25.03 21.19 31.95
N ALA A 345 -23.68 21.21 31.97
CA ALA A 345 -22.72 21.74 32.96
C ALA A 345 -22.19 20.72 34.00
N LEU A 346 -20.95 20.71 34.52
CA LEU A 346 -19.59 21.27 34.29
C LEU A 346 -18.77 20.91 35.57
N LEU A 347 -17.42 21.02 35.54
CA LEU A 347 -16.44 21.02 36.69
C LEU A 347 -16.18 19.65 37.38
N GLU A 348 -15.04 19.31 38.00
CA GLU A 348 -13.70 19.88 38.31
C GLU A 348 -12.81 18.68 38.76
N GLN A 349 -11.55 18.55 38.35
CA GLN A 349 -10.29 18.80 39.10
C GLN A 349 -9.95 18.00 40.39
N ALA A 350 -8.63 17.69 40.47
CA ALA A 350 -7.77 17.30 41.61
C ALA A 350 -7.96 15.87 42.18
N GLY A 351 -6.94 15.10 42.60
CA GLY A 351 -5.52 15.30 42.83
C GLY A 351 -5.00 14.16 43.73
N ALA A 352 -3.66 14.07 43.91
CA ALA A 352 -2.91 13.24 44.87
C ALA A 352 -2.43 11.82 44.46
N GLY A 353 -1.10 11.67 44.31
CA GLY A 353 -0.35 10.48 44.77
C GLY A 353 0.25 10.77 46.16
N PRO A 354 1.37 10.15 46.61
CA PRO A 354 2.01 8.89 46.20
C PRO A 354 2.48 8.00 47.40
N ALA A 355 2.91 6.77 47.15
CA ALA A 355 3.86 5.96 47.96
C ALA A 355 4.31 4.79 47.06
N GLY A 356 5.58 4.40 46.88
CA GLY A 356 6.78 4.51 47.69
C GLY A 356 7.09 3.14 48.29
N CYS A 357 7.96 2.33 47.65
CA CYS A 357 8.68 1.22 48.32
C CYS A 357 9.88 0.72 47.49
N HIS A 358 11.03 0.69 48.16
CA HIS A 358 12.33 0.18 47.75
C HIS A 358 12.36 -1.36 47.59
N GLY A 359 13.33 -1.85 46.81
CA GLY A 359 13.75 -3.25 46.83
C GLY A 359 14.95 -3.54 45.92
N SER A 360 16.16 -3.45 46.48
CA SER A 360 17.43 -3.83 45.85
C SER A 360 17.62 -5.35 45.81
N GLY A 361 18.43 -5.83 44.85
CA GLY A 361 19.33 -6.97 45.08
C GLY A 361 19.33 -8.04 43.99
N GLY A 362 20.53 -8.45 43.56
CA GLY A 362 20.77 -9.80 43.05
C GLY A 362 21.56 -9.92 41.75
N VAL A 363 22.88 -9.88 41.87
CA VAL A 363 23.86 -10.31 40.86
C VAL A 363 23.84 -11.84 40.72
N ALA A 364 23.86 -12.38 39.50
CA ALA A 364 24.35 -13.73 39.23
C ALA A 364 25.08 -13.78 37.89
N VAL A 365 26.37 -14.09 37.98
CA VAL A 365 27.31 -14.43 36.91
C VAL A 365 27.42 -15.96 36.88
N LEU A 366 27.40 -16.60 35.71
CA LEU A 366 28.38 -17.60 35.23
C LEU A 366 27.83 -18.51 34.10
N GLN A 367 28.56 -18.46 32.97
CA GLN A 367 29.04 -19.57 32.11
C GLN A 367 28.10 -20.71 31.69
N ARG A 368 27.94 -20.89 30.36
CA ARG A 368 28.59 -21.95 29.54
C ARG A 368 27.98 -21.97 28.12
N GLY A 369 28.81 -21.81 27.09
CA GLY A 369 28.60 -22.49 25.79
C GLY A 369 29.09 -23.95 25.90
N PRO A 370 29.23 -24.74 24.82
CA PRO A 370 29.10 -24.48 23.37
C PRO A 370 27.93 -25.35 22.80
N GLU A 371 27.58 -25.51 21.52
CA GLU A 371 28.31 -25.89 20.32
C GLU A 371 27.46 -25.64 19.06
N VAL A 372 28.16 -25.43 17.96
CA VAL A 372 27.70 -25.39 16.57
C VAL A 372 27.57 -26.84 16.05
N PRO A 373 26.67 -27.11 15.10
CA PRO A 373 27.14 -27.85 13.93
C PRO A 373 26.77 -27.17 12.61
N LEU A 374 27.83 -26.99 11.82
CA LEU A 374 27.85 -26.78 10.39
C LEU A 374 27.22 -27.97 9.69
N LEU A 375 26.36 -27.72 8.70
CA LEU A 375 26.08 -28.69 7.64
C LEU A 375 26.06 -27.95 6.30
N GLN A 376 27.21 -28.03 5.65
CA GLN A 376 27.44 -27.71 4.26
C GLN A 376 27.63 -29.05 3.52
N THR A 377 27.51 -29.03 2.18
CA THR A 377 27.70 -30.11 1.18
C THR A 377 26.58 -31.17 1.06
N ALA A 378 26.15 -31.64 -0.12
CA ALA A 378 26.46 -31.33 -1.52
C ALA A 378 25.40 -31.98 -2.45
N ILE A 379 25.16 -31.32 -3.58
CA ILE A 379 24.93 -31.82 -4.95
C ILE A 379 24.79 -33.35 -5.13
N GLN A 380 23.64 -33.77 -5.66
CA GLN A 380 23.53 -34.63 -6.86
C GLN A 380 22.23 -34.29 -7.60
#